data_AF-A0A7V2Z327-F1
#
_entry.id   AF-A0A7V2Z327-F1
#
_cell.length_a   1.000
_cell.length_b   1.000
_cell.length_c   1.000
_cell.angle_alpha   90.00
_cell.angle_beta   90.00
_cell.angle_gamma   90.00
#
_symmetry.space_group_name_H-M   'P 1'
#
loop_
_entity.id
_entity.type
_entity.pdbx_description
1 polymer ?
#
loop_
_entity_poly.entity_id
_entity_poly.type
_entity_poly.pdbx_seq_one_letter_code
_entity_poly.pdbx_strand_id
1 'polypeptide(L)'
;SILNRPKLPYQAPDLRSFYAGGRLSDMAADALSPARIKDYGIFDEAHVRRFLGKFERGIPVEIGYRDNMIITFLLTTQLARHWAGRPRLATLDERRKTIEVSDWREAG
;
A
#
# COMPACT_ATOMS: atom_id res chain seq x y z
N SER A 1 -28.15 -1.17 -19.96
CA SER A 1 -27.54 0.14 -20.23
C SER A 1 -26.35 0.33 -19.29
N ILE A 2 -25.17 0.67 -19.82
CA ILE A 2 -23.99 1.01 -18.99
C ILE A 2 -24.28 2.25 -18.12
N LEU A 3 -25.17 3.15 -18.57
CA LEU A 3 -25.55 4.38 -17.87
C LEU A 3 -26.27 4.13 -16.53
N ASN A 4 -26.95 2.99 -16.37
CA ASN A 4 -27.76 2.67 -15.19
C ASN A 4 -27.09 1.64 -14.27
N ARG A 5 -25.83 1.27 -14.52
CA ARG A 5 -25.09 0.37 -13.63
C ARG A 5 -24.71 1.16 -12.36
N PRO A 6 -25.14 0.74 -11.15
CA PRO A 6 -24.67 1.34 -9.92
C PRO A 6 -23.13 1.32 -9.91
N LYS A 7 -22.51 2.47 -9.64
CA LYS A 7 -21.06 2.54 -9.42
C LYS A 7 -20.78 1.79 -8.12
N LEU A 8 -20.38 0.53 -8.25
CA LEU A 8 -19.88 -0.22 -7.11
C LEU A 8 -18.58 0.46 -6.66
N PRO A 9 -18.43 0.75 -5.35
CA PRO A 9 -17.15 1.17 -4.79
C PRO A 9 -16.08 0.15 -5.15
N TYR A 10 -14.81 0.56 -5.16
CA TYR A 10 -13.70 -0.36 -5.36
C TYR A 10 -13.82 -1.55 -4.37
N GLN A 11 -13.91 -2.77 -4.91
CA GLN A 11 -14.18 -4.00 -4.14
C GLN A 11 -12.98 -4.95 -4.07
N ALA A 12 -11.76 -4.49 -4.41
CA ALA A 12 -10.62 -5.37 -4.25
C ALA A 12 -10.49 -5.78 -2.77
N PRO A 13 -10.21 -7.06 -2.48
CA PRO A 13 -10.08 -7.56 -1.12
C PRO A 13 -8.70 -7.19 -0.56
N ASP A 14 -8.37 -5.89 -0.54
CA ASP A 14 -7.05 -5.38 -0.20
C ASP A 14 -6.62 -5.87 1.18
N LEU A 15 -7.49 -5.71 2.19
CA LEU A 15 -7.18 -6.12 3.54
C LEU A 15 -6.90 -7.62 3.64
N ARG A 16 -7.78 -8.47 3.08
CA ARG A 16 -7.59 -9.93 3.14
C ARG A 16 -6.26 -10.36 2.52
N SER A 17 -5.81 -9.67 1.49
CA SER A 17 -4.57 -10.00 0.78
C SER A 17 -3.32 -9.82 1.65
N PHE A 18 -3.40 -9.04 2.72
CA PHE A 18 -2.33 -8.85 3.69
C PHE A 18 -2.43 -9.76 4.92
N TYR A 19 -3.44 -10.64 5.01
CA TYR A 19 -3.59 -11.58 6.12
C TYR A 19 -3.52 -13.03 5.64
N ALA A 20 -2.67 -13.82 6.29
CA ALA A 20 -2.56 -15.27 6.08
C ALA A 20 -2.65 -15.99 7.44
N GLY A 21 -3.55 -16.98 7.55
CA GLY A 21 -3.74 -17.71 8.81
C GLY A 21 -4.14 -16.82 9.98
N GLY A 22 -4.91 -15.75 9.73
CA GLY A 22 -5.37 -14.81 10.76
C GLY A 22 -4.31 -13.81 11.24
N ARG A 23 -3.13 -13.78 10.63
CA ARG A 23 -2.04 -12.85 10.96
C ARG A 23 -1.67 -12.02 9.75
N LEU A 24 -1.15 -10.82 9.99
CA LEU A 24 -0.53 -10.03 8.93
C LEU A 24 0.60 -10.82 8.27
N SER A 25 0.79 -10.63 6.96
CA SER A 25 1.99 -11.10 6.27
C SER A 25 3.23 -10.45 6.89
N ASP A 26 4.37 -11.15 6.85
CA ASP A 26 5.60 -10.68 7.50
C ASP A 26 5.99 -9.27 7.06
N MET A 27 5.87 -8.98 5.77
CA MET A 27 6.13 -7.66 5.20
C MET A 27 5.18 -6.58 5.74
N ALA A 28 3.89 -6.88 5.89
CA ALA A 28 2.91 -5.95 6.44
C ALA A 28 3.08 -5.76 7.96
N ALA A 29 3.35 -6.84 8.69
CA ALA A 29 3.61 -6.82 10.14
C ALA A 29 4.84 -5.98 10.46
N ASP A 30 5.91 -6.14 9.69
CA ASP A 30 7.12 -5.32 9.80
C ASP A 30 6.83 -3.85 9.42
N ALA A 31 6.06 -3.60 8.34
CA ALA A 31 5.68 -2.26 7.86
C ALA A 31 4.94 -1.43 8.90
N LEU A 32 4.04 -2.09 9.63
CA LEU A 32 3.16 -1.48 10.61
C LEU A 32 3.58 -1.77 12.05
N SER A 33 4.81 -2.26 12.26
CA SER A 33 5.33 -2.50 13.60
C SER A 33 5.45 -1.18 14.38
N PRO A 34 5.21 -1.17 15.70
CA PRO A 34 5.37 0.02 16.53
C PRO A 34 6.73 0.71 16.33
N ALA A 35 7.80 -0.08 16.25
CA ALA A 35 9.15 0.42 16.00
C ALA A 35 9.27 1.16 14.66
N ARG A 36 8.70 0.61 13.57
CA ARG A 36 8.77 1.24 12.25
C ARG A 36 7.85 2.45 12.12
N ILE A 37 6.70 2.43 12.78
CA ILE A 37 5.80 3.59 12.85
C ILE A 37 6.50 4.75 13.58
N LYS A 38 7.13 4.46 14.73
CA LYS A 38 7.89 5.45 15.50
C LYS A 38 9.11 5.98 14.74
N ASP A 39 9.87 5.13 14.07
CA ASP A 39 11.04 5.50 13.27
C ASP A 39 10.68 6.45 12.13
N TYR A 40 9.59 6.17 11.41
CA TYR A 40 9.18 6.99 10.26
C TYR A 40 8.41 8.25 10.69
N GLY A 41 7.71 8.21 11.83
CA GLY A 41 7.00 9.37 12.38
C GLY A 41 5.83 9.88 11.54
N ILE A 42 5.35 9.08 10.58
CA ILE A 42 4.27 9.47 9.65
C ILE A 42 2.88 9.27 10.27
N PHE A 43 2.72 8.23 11.10
CA PHE A 43 1.45 7.84 11.70
C PHE A 43 1.52 7.79 13.22
N ASP A 44 0.37 7.99 13.85
CA ASP A 44 0.22 7.78 15.29
C ASP A 44 0.15 6.28 15.62
N GLU A 45 1.07 5.81 16.47
CA GLU A 45 1.19 4.40 16.84
C GLU A 45 -0.08 3.86 17.50
N ALA A 46 -0.73 4.63 18.37
CA ALA A 46 -1.92 4.19 19.09
C ALA A 46 -3.11 4.00 18.14
N HIS A 47 -3.27 4.87 17.15
CA HIS A 47 -4.28 4.74 16.11
C HIS A 47 -4.02 3.53 15.21
N VAL A 48 -2.78 3.29 14.79
CA VAL A 48 -2.41 2.13 13.97
C VAL A 48 -2.67 0.84 14.75
N ARG A 49 -2.22 0.75 16.00
CA ARG A 49 -2.47 -0.40 16.87
C ARG A 49 -3.96 -0.66 17.06
N ARG A 50 -4.76 0.37 17.34
CA ARG A 50 -6.22 0.25 17.50
C ARG A 50 -6.89 -0.25 16.21
N PHE A 51 -6.43 0.22 15.05
CA PHE A 51 -6.94 -0.23 13.77
C PHE A 51 -6.62 -1.70 13.52
N LEU A 52 -5.37 -2.13 13.70
CA LEU A 52 -4.95 -3.53 13.55
C LEU A 52 -5.66 -4.45 14.56
N GLY A 53 -5.89 -3.97 15.78
CA GLY A 53 -6.61 -4.69 16.84
C GLY A 53 -8.02 -5.15 16.45
N LYS A 54 -8.66 -4.50 15.46
CA LYS A 54 -9.96 -4.94 14.91
C LYS A 54 -9.91 -6.36 14.31
N PHE A 55 -8.72 -6.81 13.92
CA PHE A 55 -8.51 -8.01 13.10
C PHE A 55 -7.76 -9.13 13.83
N GLU A 56 -7.39 -8.92 15.11
CA GLU A 56 -6.67 -9.91 15.92
C GLU A 56 -7.44 -11.22 16.12
N ARG A 57 -8.78 -11.16 16.07
CA ARG A 57 -9.66 -12.34 16.18
C ARG A 57 -10.04 -12.94 14.82
N GLY A 58 -9.38 -12.50 13.75
CA GLY A 58 -9.67 -12.88 12.38
C GLY A 58 -10.35 -11.77 11.58
N ILE A 59 -10.36 -11.96 10.26
CA ILE A 59 -10.95 -11.01 9.31
C ILE A 59 -12.45 -11.32 9.15
N PRO A 60 -13.35 -10.36 9.45
CA PRO A 60 -14.78 -10.53 9.24
C PRO A 60 -15.11 -10.94 7.79
N VAL A 61 -16.22 -11.67 7.58
CA VAL A 61 -16.69 -12.07 6.23
C VAL A 61 -16.96 -10.82 5.35
N GLU A 62 -17.56 -9.81 5.94
CA GLU A 62 -17.80 -8.52 5.30
C GLU A 62 -16.83 -7.48 5.84
N ILE A 63 -16.02 -6.89 4.96
CA ILE A 63 -15.07 -5.83 5.31
C ILE A 63 -15.60 -4.52 4.76
N GLY A 64 -15.69 -3.52 5.62
CA GLY A 64 -16.07 -2.18 5.20
C GLY A 64 -15.02 -1.58 4.27
N TYR A 65 -15.45 -0.91 3.20
CA TYR A 65 -14.59 -0.21 2.25
C TYR A 65 -13.54 0.69 2.95
N ARG A 66 -13.94 1.38 4.02
CA ARG A 66 -13.03 2.23 4.81
C ARG A 66 -11.85 1.46 5.38
N ASP A 67 -12.07 0.25 5.89
CA ASP A 67 -11.00 -0.55 6.48
C ASP A 67 -10.05 -1.09 5.40
N ASN A 68 -10.56 -1.46 4.22
CA ASN A 68 -9.71 -1.79 3.05
C ASN A 68 -8.83 -0.60 2.66
N MET A 69 -9.39 0.61 2.58
CA MET A 69 -8.61 1.78 2.18
C MET A 69 -7.58 2.21 3.23
N ILE A 70 -7.90 2.09 4.53
CA ILE A 70 -6.97 2.47 5.60
C ILE A 70 -5.73 1.57 5.57
N ILE A 71 -5.88 0.25 5.46
CA ILE A 71 -4.70 -0.63 5.47
C ILE A 71 -3.82 -0.40 4.24
N THR A 72 -4.43 -0.21 3.06
CA THR A 72 -3.71 0.13 1.84
C THR A 72 -2.94 1.44 1.98
N PHE A 73 -3.58 2.47 2.53
CA PHE A 73 -2.93 3.76 2.80
C PHE A 73 -1.73 3.60 3.76
N LEU A 74 -1.95 2.97 4.92
CA LEU A 74 -0.88 2.76 5.91
C LEU A 74 0.32 2.01 5.32
N LEU A 75 0.07 0.90 4.62
CA LEU A 75 1.13 0.06 4.06
C LEU A 75 1.88 0.78 2.93
N THR A 76 1.17 1.32 1.96
CA THR A 76 1.81 1.98 0.81
C THR A 76 2.62 3.20 1.24
N THR A 77 2.14 3.98 2.20
CA THR A 77 2.90 5.10 2.74
C THR A 77 4.16 4.66 3.49
N GLN A 78 4.07 3.64 4.35
CA GLN A 78 5.25 3.11 5.05
C GLN A 78 6.28 2.52 4.07
N LEU A 79 5.83 1.78 3.06
CA LEU A 79 6.71 1.21 2.04
C LEU A 79 7.33 2.29 1.15
N ALA A 80 6.56 3.30 0.76
CA ALA A 80 7.08 4.44 -0.01
C ALA A 80 8.18 5.15 0.77
N ARG A 81 7.98 5.40 2.07
CA ARG A 81 9.02 5.98 2.94
C ARG A 81 10.26 5.09 3.01
N HIS A 82 10.08 3.78 3.18
CA HIS A 82 11.18 2.82 3.24
C HIS A 82 12.09 2.89 2.01
N TRP A 83 11.49 2.89 0.81
CA TRP A 83 12.22 2.90 -0.46
C TRP A 83 12.76 4.29 -0.81
N ALA A 84 12.08 5.36 -0.44
CA ALA A 84 12.60 6.72 -0.59
C ALA A 84 13.90 6.92 0.21
N GLY A 85 14.03 6.29 1.38
CA GLY A 85 15.28 6.28 2.16
C GLY A 85 16.32 5.26 1.69
N ARG A 86 15.97 4.38 0.74
CA ARG A 86 16.83 3.30 0.21
C ARG A 86 16.67 3.19 -1.30
N PRO A 87 16.93 4.26 -2.06
CA PRO A 87 16.76 4.22 -3.50
C PRO A 87 17.69 3.13 -4.06
N ARG A 88 17.11 2.18 -4.81
CA ARG A 88 17.90 1.26 -5.62
C ARG A 88 18.43 2.05 -6.80
N LEU A 89 19.69 2.46 -6.72
CA LEU A 89 20.42 3.01 -7.85
C LEU A 89 20.75 1.85 -8.79
N ALA A 90 19.87 1.60 -9.74
CA ALA A 90 20.17 0.72 -10.87
C ALA A 90 20.77 1.58 -11.98
N THR A 91 21.99 1.25 -12.39
CA THR A 91 22.51 1.76 -13.65
C THR A 91 21.79 1.01 -14.77
N LEU A 92 21.03 1.73 -15.58
CA LEU A 92 20.41 1.16 -16.76
C LEU A 92 21.51 0.78 -17.76
N ASP A 93 21.48 -0.45 -18.25
CA ASP A 93 22.36 -0.86 -19.35
C ASP A 93 21.81 -0.29 -20.65
N GLU A 94 22.44 0.77 -21.15
CA GLU A 94 22.10 1.42 -22.42
C GLU A 94 22.04 0.44 -23.60
N ARG A 95 22.78 -0.68 -23.55
CA ARG A 95 22.74 -1.72 -24.59
C ARG A 95 21.42 -2.49 -24.61
N ARG A 96 20.67 -2.47 -23.49
CA ARG A 96 19.35 -3.09 -23.35
C ARG A 96 18.20 -2.08 -23.53
N LYS A 97 18.51 -0.82 -23.90
CA LYS A 97 17.50 0.19 -24.19
C LYS A 97 16.67 -0.24 -25.40
N THR A 98 15.38 -0.54 -25.17
CA THR A 98 14.43 -0.90 -26.24
C THR A 98 13.58 0.29 -26.67
N ILE A 99 13.43 1.29 -25.81
CA ILE A 99 12.61 2.48 -26.04
C ILE A 99 13.44 3.69 -25.65
N GLU A 100 13.49 4.68 -26.53
CA GLU A 100 14.01 6.00 -26.22
C GLU A 100 12.82 6.95 -26.04
N VAL A 101 12.67 7.48 -24.83
CA VAL A 101 11.64 8.48 -24.53
C VAL A 101 12.30 9.85 -24.61
N SER A 102 11.99 10.58 -25.67
CA SER A 102 12.35 11.99 -25.81
C SER A 102 11.15 12.84 -25.42
N ASP A 103 11.34 13.84 -24.56
CA ASP A 103 10.33 14.86 -24.32
C ASP A 103 10.08 15.62 -25.63
N TRP A 104 8.82 15.68 -26.06
CA TRP A 104 8.42 16.43 -27.23
C TRP A 104 8.48 17.93 -26.88
N ARG A 105 9.58 18.61 -27.23
CA ARG A 105 9.64 20.08 -27.15
C ARG A 105 8.96 20.65 -28.39
N GLU A 106 7.99 21.54 -28.17
CA GLU A 106 7.29 22.27 -29.22
C GLU A 106 8.28 22.83 -30.25
N ALA A 107 8.04 22.53 -31.52
CA ALA A 107 8.67 23.23 -32.62
C ALA A 107 8.27 24.70 -32.52
N GLY A 108 9.27 25.59 -32.38
CA GLY A 108 9.08 27.03 -32.35
C GLY A 108 8.53 27.61 -33.64
#